data_AF-A0A1F5JYG9-F1
#
_entry.id   AF-A0A1F5JYG9-F1
#
_cell.length_a   1.000
_cell.length_b   1.000
_cell.length_c   1.000
_cell.angle_alpha   90.00
_cell.angle_beta   90.00
_cell.angle_gamma   90.00
#
_symmetry.space_group_name_H-M   'P 1'
#
loop_
_entity.id
_entity.type
_entity.pdbx_description
1 polymer ?
#
loop_
_entity_poly.entity_id
_entity_poly.type
_entity_poly.pdbx_seq_one_letter_code
_entity_poly.pdbx_strand_id
1 'polypeptide(L)'
;MAILIALAKNVKHQRIILSLFIVLLFINIWITKTRIEILLNNHNQQFNNKIWDAMPYIKEVGNSTEPLIFYFEGDGTNESILHDTVTFGFPFHMGLLYKTYEENRNPISMIEWKDIESAVTDGKSFAPHRQGKILNPISPERVYAFRLQGKDNLINITDDVRERLTKLLE
;
A
#
# COMPACT_ATOMS: atom_id res chain seq x y z
N MET A 1 -27.62 1.05 29.49
CA MET A 1 -27.80 -0.20 30.28
C MET A 1 -29.26 -0.58 30.49
N ALA A 2 -30.15 0.33 30.92
CA ALA A 2 -31.56 0.01 31.21
C ALA A 2 -32.36 -0.58 30.03
N ILE A 3 -32.07 -0.18 28.80
CA ILE A 3 -32.71 -0.69 27.58
C ILE A 3 -32.34 -2.17 27.33
N LEU A 4 -31.06 -2.54 27.43
CA LEU A 4 -30.59 -3.92 27.30
C LEU A 4 -31.22 -4.85 28.36
N ILE A 5 -31.37 -4.36 29.59
CA ILE A 5 -31.99 -5.10 30.70
C ILE A 5 -33.51 -5.26 30.50
N ALA A 6 -34.18 -4.26 29.92
CA ALA A 6 -35.61 -4.32 29.61
C ALA A 6 -35.91 -5.28 28.43
N LEU A 7 -35.07 -5.29 27.39
CA LEU A 7 -35.18 -6.23 26.26
C LEU A 7 -34.94 -7.69 26.70
N ALA A 8 -34.14 -7.91 27.75
CA ALA A 8 -33.87 -9.22 28.32
C ALA A 8 -35.04 -9.83 29.13
N LYS A 9 -36.13 -9.11 29.41
CA LYS A 9 -37.29 -9.67 30.14
C LYS A 9 -38.37 -10.25 29.22
N ASN A 10 -38.36 -9.90 27.93
CA ASN A 10 -39.40 -10.31 26.99
C ASN A 10 -38.85 -11.34 25.98
N VAL A 11 -39.31 -12.58 26.08
CA VAL A 11 -38.86 -13.73 25.26
C VAL A 11 -38.97 -13.45 23.75
N LYS A 12 -39.97 -12.69 23.31
CA LYS A 12 -40.12 -12.32 21.89
C LYS A 12 -39.00 -11.40 21.42
N HIS A 13 -38.61 -10.44 22.25
CA HIS A 13 -37.54 -9.48 21.95
C HIS A 13 -36.16 -10.15 22.02
N GLN A 14 -35.94 -11.04 23.00
CA GLN A 14 -34.73 -11.87 23.07
C GLN A 14 -34.53 -12.71 21.80
N ARG A 15 -35.61 -13.35 21.30
CA ARG A 15 -35.55 -14.13 20.05
C ARG A 15 -35.21 -13.26 18.84
N ILE A 16 -35.79 -12.06 18.73
CA ILE A 16 -35.47 -11.12 17.64
C ILE A 16 -34.00 -10.68 17.69
N ILE A 17 -33.50 -10.29 18.87
CA ILE A 17 -32.09 -9.91 19.04
C ILE A 17 -31.17 -11.08 18.70
N LEU A 18 -31.48 -12.28 19.19
CA LEU A 18 -30.68 -13.47 18.92
C LEU A 18 -30.63 -13.78 17.42
N SER A 19 -31.78 -13.73 16.73
CA SER A 19 -31.83 -13.89 15.28
C SER A 19 -31.02 -12.83 14.54
N LEU A 20 -31.11 -11.56 14.94
CA LEU A 20 -30.32 -10.48 14.36
C LEU A 20 -28.81 -10.72 14.57
N PHE A 21 -28.42 -11.11 15.78
CA PHE A 21 -27.03 -11.43 16.10
C PHE A 21 -26.51 -12.60 15.28
N ILE A 22 -27.29 -13.66 15.13
CA ILE A 22 -26.95 -14.82 14.29
C ILE A 22 -26.76 -14.38 12.83
N VAL A 23 -27.66 -13.56 12.28
CA VAL A 23 -27.53 -13.04 10.91
C VAL A 23 -26.26 -12.20 10.76
N LEU A 24 -25.97 -11.29 11.69
CA LEU A 24 -24.74 -10.49 11.68
C LEU A 24 -23.49 -11.36 11.77
N LEU A 25 -23.53 -12.43 12.57
CA LEU A 25 -22.43 -13.38 12.72
C LEU A 25 -22.20 -14.17 11.42
N PHE A 26 -23.25 -14.61 10.74
CA PHE A 26 -23.13 -15.25 9.42
C PHE A 26 -22.57 -14.30 8.36
N ILE A 27 -23.05 -13.05 8.31
CA ILE A 27 -22.52 -12.02 7.41
C ILE A 27 -21.03 -11.78 7.69
N ASN A 28 -20.64 -11.68 8.97
CA ASN A 28 -19.26 -11.47 9.37
C ASN A 28 -18.37 -12.64 8.93
N ILE A 29 -18.77 -13.89 9.21
CA ILE A 29 -18.03 -15.09 8.78
C ILE A 29 -17.86 -15.10 7.25
N TRP A 30 -18.92 -14.79 6.50
CA TRP A 30 -18.86 -14.75 5.05
C TRP A 30 -17.88 -13.69 4.53
N ILE A 31 -17.97 -12.46 5.03
CA ILE A 31 -17.05 -11.37 4.67
C ILE A 31 -15.60 -11.75 5.01
N THR A 32 -15.39 -12.32 6.20
CA THR A 32 -14.05 -12.73 6.65
C THR A 32 -13.47 -13.82 5.75
N LYS A 33 -14.25 -14.85 5.38
CA LYS A 33 -13.78 -15.91 4.47
C LYS A 33 -13.39 -15.34 3.11
N THR A 34 -14.27 -14.55 2.50
CA THR A 34 -13.99 -13.90 1.21
C THR A 34 -12.72 -13.05 1.27
N ARG A 35 -12.52 -12.29 2.35
CA ARG A 35 -11.31 -11.49 2.52
C ARG A 35 -10.05 -12.34 2.71
N ILE A 36 -10.13 -13.43 3.46
CA ILE A 36 -9.01 -14.38 3.62
C ILE A 36 -8.65 -15.03 2.29
N GLU A 37 -9.64 -15.43 1.48
CA GLU A 37 -9.41 -16.02 0.15
C GLU A 37 -8.73 -15.02 -0.80
N ILE A 38 -9.15 -13.75 -0.79
CA ILE A 38 -8.50 -12.67 -1.55
C ILE A 38 -7.04 -12.52 -1.10
N LEU A 39 -6.79 -12.44 0.21
CA LEU A 39 -5.44 -12.31 0.76
C LEU A 39 -4.56 -13.52 0.46
N LEU A 40 -5.10 -14.74 0.53
CA LEU A 40 -4.37 -15.97 0.18
C LEU A 40 -3.96 -15.99 -1.29
N ASN A 41 -4.82 -15.50 -2.17
CA ASN A 41 -4.52 -15.40 -3.59
C ASN A 41 -3.51 -14.29 -3.89
N ASN A 42 -3.62 -13.14 -3.23
CA ASN A 42 -2.74 -11.99 -3.45
C ASN A 42 -1.36 -12.20 -2.81
N HIS A 43 -1.28 -12.70 -1.58
CA HIS A 43 -0.04 -12.97 -0.85
C HIS A 43 0.59 -14.33 -1.19
N ASN A 44 0.23 -14.96 -2.31
CA ASN A 44 0.83 -16.23 -2.71
C ASN A 44 2.36 -16.05 -2.80
N GLN A 45 3.12 -16.90 -2.11
CA GLN A 45 4.59 -16.78 -2.05
C GLN A 45 5.23 -16.76 -3.45
N GLN A 46 4.71 -17.55 -4.40
CA GLN A 46 5.23 -17.55 -5.78
C GLN A 46 5.03 -16.20 -6.46
N PHE A 47 3.88 -15.60 -6.20
CA PHE A 47 3.48 -14.31 -6.74
C PHE A 47 4.36 -13.18 -6.17
N ASN A 48 4.49 -13.17 -4.84
CA ASN A 48 5.35 -12.25 -4.13
C ASN A 48 6.80 -12.35 -4.64
N ASN A 49 7.34 -13.56 -4.75
CA ASN A 49 8.71 -13.76 -5.24
C ASN A 49 8.89 -13.20 -6.66
N LYS A 50 7.97 -13.47 -7.60
CA LYS A 50 8.08 -12.93 -8.97
C LYS A 50 8.11 -11.40 -9.02
N ILE A 51 7.28 -10.73 -8.21
CA ILE A 51 7.28 -9.27 -8.12
C ILE A 51 8.60 -8.76 -7.56
N TRP A 52 9.06 -9.32 -6.43
CA TRP A 52 10.26 -8.85 -5.76
C TRP A 52 11.55 -9.18 -6.55
N ASP A 53 11.57 -10.32 -7.26
CA ASP A 53 12.67 -10.72 -8.14
C ASP A 53 12.78 -9.81 -9.39
N ALA A 54 11.67 -9.20 -9.82
CA ALA A 54 11.64 -8.27 -10.95
C ALA A 54 12.19 -6.88 -10.59
N MET A 55 12.28 -6.53 -9.30
CA MET A 55 12.85 -5.26 -8.88
C MET A 55 14.39 -5.30 -8.91
N PRO A 56 15.05 -4.41 -9.67
CA PRO A 56 16.50 -4.36 -9.70
C PRO A 56 17.05 -3.88 -8.35
N TYR A 57 18.31 -4.26 -8.08
CA TYR A 57 19.04 -3.68 -6.96
C TYR A 57 19.29 -2.19 -7.20
N ILE A 58 18.87 -1.33 -6.26
CA ILE A 58 18.96 0.13 -6.34
C ILE A 58 19.95 0.62 -5.28
N LYS A 59 21.12 1.03 -5.74
CA LYS A 59 22.27 1.37 -4.89
C LYS A 59 21.99 2.54 -3.96
N GLU A 60 21.06 3.42 -4.31
CA GLU A 60 20.75 4.66 -3.62
C GLU A 60 19.93 4.43 -2.33
N VAL A 61 19.27 3.28 -2.21
CA VAL A 61 18.48 2.93 -1.02
C VAL A 61 19.38 2.90 0.22
N GLY A 62 19.02 3.66 1.25
CA GLY A 62 19.76 3.70 2.52
C GLY A 62 21.02 4.57 2.55
N ASN A 63 21.53 4.95 1.39
CA ASN A 63 22.80 5.66 1.25
C ASN A 63 22.66 7.19 1.25
N SER A 64 21.43 7.70 1.30
CA SER A 64 21.14 9.13 1.42
C SER A 64 20.03 9.38 2.43
N THR A 65 20.05 10.56 3.05
CA THR A 65 18.95 11.08 3.88
C THR A 65 17.83 11.70 3.05
N GLU A 66 18.09 11.94 1.76
CA GLU A 66 17.08 12.43 0.84
C GLU A 66 16.11 11.29 0.47
N PRO A 67 14.78 11.51 0.49
CA PRO A 67 13.80 10.47 0.20
C PRO A 67 14.02 9.81 -1.15
N LEU A 68 13.80 8.51 -1.21
CA LEU A 68 13.73 7.76 -2.46
C LEU A 68 12.29 7.28 -2.63
N ILE A 69 11.72 7.49 -3.80
CA ILE A 69 10.32 7.11 -4.08
C ILE A 69 10.30 5.90 -5.00
N PHE A 70 9.46 4.94 -4.64
CA PHE A 70 9.04 3.83 -5.47
C PHE A 70 7.58 4.05 -5.87
N TYR A 71 7.37 4.44 -7.12
CA TYR A 71 6.05 4.59 -7.70
C TYR A 71 5.58 3.26 -8.30
N PHE A 72 4.38 2.83 -7.93
CA PHE A 72 3.76 1.63 -8.46
C PHE A 72 2.48 1.98 -9.20
N GLU A 73 2.47 1.74 -10.50
CA GLU A 73 1.31 1.97 -11.36
C GLU A 73 0.55 0.67 -11.63
N GLY A 74 -0.76 0.68 -11.42
CA GLY A 74 -1.63 -0.42 -11.80
C GLY A 74 -2.08 -0.33 -13.26
N ASP A 75 -2.51 -1.45 -13.81
CA ASP A 75 -3.14 -1.50 -15.14
C ASP A 75 -4.68 -1.38 -15.09
N GLY A 76 -5.22 -1.08 -13.90
CA GLY A 76 -6.65 -0.99 -13.61
C GLY A 76 -7.31 -2.32 -13.20
N THR A 77 -6.58 -3.44 -13.21
CA THR A 77 -7.10 -4.75 -12.79
C THR A 77 -6.45 -5.29 -11.50
N ASN A 78 -5.42 -4.60 -11.01
CA ASN A 78 -4.49 -5.12 -10.01
C ASN A 78 -4.21 -4.16 -8.84
N GLU A 79 -5.08 -3.18 -8.61
CA GLU A 79 -4.94 -2.21 -7.51
C GLU A 79 -4.85 -2.90 -6.13
N SER A 80 -5.68 -3.91 -5.87
CA SER A 80 -5.65 -4.66 -4.61
C SER A 80 -4.34 -5.44 -4.43
N ILE A 81 -3.79 -5.95 -5.52
CA ILE A 81 -2.53 -6.68 -5.53
C ILE A 81 -1.35 -5.74 -5.24
N LEU A 82 -1.34 -4.56 -5.85
CA LEU A 82 -0.36 -3.51 -5.57
C LEU A 82 -0.37 -3.09 -4.11
N HIS A 83 -1.57 -2.87 -3.55
CA HIS A 83 -1.69 -2.53 -2.14
C HIS A 83 -1.18 -3.68 -1.25
N ASP A 84 -1.76 -4.86 -1.41
CA ASP A 84 -1.58 -5.98 -0.47
C ASP A 84 -0.19 -6.62 -0.55
N THR A 85 0.39 -6.72 -1.75
CA THR A 85 1.66 -7.47 -1.95
C THR A 85 2.87 -6.55 -2.06
N VAL A 86 2.70 -5.40 -2.71
CA VAL A 86 3.84 -4.55 -3.07
C VAL A 86 4.04 -3.47 -2.04
N THR A 87 3.03 -2.65 -1.79
CA THR A 87 3.18 -1.44 -0.97
C THR A 87 2.99 -1.70 0.53
N PHE A 88 2.16 -2.66 0.92
CA PHE A 88 2.01 -3.05 2.31
C PHE A 88 3.32 -3.63 2.86
N GLY A 89 3.88 -2.96 3.86
CA GLY A 89 5.17 -3.37 4.44
C GLY A 89 6.39 -3.09 3.55
N PHE A 90 6.23 -2.40 2.41
CA PHE A 90 7.33 -2.07 1.48
C PHE A 90 8.54 -1.43 2.18
N PRO A 91 8.39 -0.37 3.00
CA PRO A 91 9.54 0.26 3.63
C PRO A 91 10.29 -0.69 4.58
N PHE A 92 9.57 -1.61 5.21
CA PHE A 92 10.16 -2.62 6.10
C PHE A 92 10.89 -3.70 5.31
N HIS A 93 10.31 -4.19 4.21
CA HIS A 93 10.95 -5.17 3.33
C HIS A 93 12.25 -4.62 2.74
N MET A 94 12.21 -3.39 2.20
CA MET A 94 13.40 -2.70 1.72
C MET A 94 14.41 -2.45 2.82
N GLY A 95 13.95 -2.12 4.03
CA GLY A 95 14.78 -2.00 5.23
C GLY A 95 15.61 -3.25 5.52
N LEU A 96 14.99 -4.43 5.39
CA LEU A 96 15.67 -5.71 5.57
C LEU A 96 16.64 -6.02 4.42
N LEU A 97 16.20 -5.85 3.17
CA LEU A 97 17.02 -6.13 1.98
C LEU A 97 18.29 -5.27 1.93
N TYR A 98 18.16 -3.98 2.21
CA TYR A 98 19.26 -3.01 2.11
C TYR A 98 19.94 -2.75 3.46
N LYS A 99 19.50 -3.42 4.53
CA LYS A 99 20.01 -3.26 5.90
C LYS A 99 19.91 -1.81 6.40
N THR A 100 18.80 -1.14 6.09
CA THR A 100 18.52 0.23 6.50
C THR A 100 17.60 0.20 7.71
N TYR A 101 18.19 0.43 8.89
CA TYR A 101 17.48 0.40 10.18
C TYR A 101 17.03 1.80 10.65
N GLU A 102 17.44 2.85 9.93
CA GLU A 102 17.03 4.24 10.22
C GLU A 102 15.73 4.57 9.48
N GLU A 103 14.68 4.91 10.23
CA GLU A 103 13.35 5.24 9.71
C GLU A 103 13.42 6.30 8.59
N ASN A 104 14.31 7.29 8.73
CA ASN A 104 14.49 8.40 7.80
C ASN A 104 15.19 8.04 6.48
N ARG A 105 15.74 6.82 6.35
CA ARG A 105 16.45 6.38 5.15
C ARG A 105 15.70 5.31 4.36
N ASN A 106 14.58 4.84 4.90
CA ASN A 106 13.74 3.89 4.20
C ASN A 106 13.06 4.55 3.00
N PRO A 107 12.98 3.84 1.87
CA PRO A 107 12.27 4.32 0.70
C PRO A 107 10.77 4.40 0.96
N ILE A 108 10.11 5.26 0.20
CA ILE A 108 8.67 5.52 0.30
C ILE A 108 7.99 4.95 -0.94
N SER A 109 6.99 4.09 -0.74
CA SER A 109 6.15 3.59 -1.82
C SER A 109 4.93 4.48 -2.03
N MET A 110 4.62 4.84 -3.27
CA MET A 110 3.44 5.62 -3.68
C MET A 110 2.71 4.91 -4.82
N ILE A 111 1.38 5.01 -4.86
CA ILE A 111 0.54 4.39 -5.91
C ILE A 111 -0.15 5.47 -6.75
N GLU A 112 -0.53 6.58 -6.13
CA GLU A 112 -1.26 7.65 -6.81
C GLU A 112 -0.29 8.59 -7.54
N TRP A 113 -0.59 8.89 -8.82
CA TRP A 113 0.21 9.86 -9.60
C TRP A 113 0.31 11.22 -8.91
N LYS A 114 -0.76 11.67 -8.26
CA LYS A 114 -0.80 12.95 -7.55
C LYS A 114 0.20 13.03 -6.41
N ASP A 115 0.48 11.91 -5.74
CA ASP A 115 1.42 11.88 -4.62
C ASP A 115 2.86 12.05 -5.11
N ILE A 116 3.21 11.45 -6.26
CA ILE A 116 4.54 11.61 -6.86
C ILE A 116 4.71 13.00 -7.48
N GLU A 117 3.66 13.54 -8.08
CA GLU A 117 3.64 14.92 -8.58
C GLU A 117 3.88 15.91 -7.43
N SER A 118 3.13 15.77 -6.32
CA SER A 118 3.37 16.58 -5.12
C SER A 118 4.78 16.38 -4.58
N ALA A 119 5.33 15.16 -4.59
CA ALA A 119 6.67 14.91 -4.06
C ALA A 119 7.78 15.65 -4.81
N VAL A 120 7.65 15.84 -6.13
CA VAL A 120 8.65 16.53 -6.95
C VAL A 120 8.38 18.03 -7.10
N THR A 121 7.16 18.50 -6.81
CA THR A 121 6.77 19.91 -6.95
C THR A 121 6.77 20.68 -5.63
N ASP A 122 6.17 20.12 -4.58
CA ASP A 122 5.94 20.84 -3.31
C ASP A 122 6.28 20.05 -2.04
N GLY A 123 6.60 18.76 -2.17
CA GLY A 123 7.01 17.87 -1.09
C GLY A 123 5.93 17.59 -0.04
N LYS A 124 4.66 17.97 -0.27
CA LYS A 124 3.58 17.77 0.72
C LYS A 124 3.18 16.31 0.90
N SER A 125 3.27 15.52 -0.17
CA SER A 125 2.98 14.08 -0.14
C SER A 125 3.90 13.28 0.78
N PHE A 126 4.99 13.85 1.29
CA PHE A 126 5.81 13.20 2.31
C PHE A 126 5.20 13.19 3.71
N ALA A 127 4.24 14.08 4.00
CA ALA A 127 3.68 14.24 5.35
C ALA A 127 3.09 12.94 5.92
N PRO A 128 2.30 12.13 5.18
CA PRO A 128 1.81 10.83 5.66
C PRO A 128 2.93 9.82 6.00
N HIS A 129 4.09 9.94 5.36
CA HIS A 129 5.21 8.99 5.49
C HIS A 129 6.28 9.45 6.50
N ARG A 130 6.23 10.72 6.95
CA ARG A 130 7.27 11.36 7.76
C ARG A 130 6.71 12.08 8.99
N GLN A 131 5.72 11.46 9.64
CA GLN A 131 5.13 11.97 10.90
C GLN A 131 4.59 13.41 10.76
N GLY A 132 4.00 13.74 9.61
CA GLY A 132 3.44 15.06 9.32
C GLY A 132 4.45 16.10 8.81
N LYS A 133 5.72 15.73 8.61
CA LYS A 133 6.73 16.67 8.08
C LYS A 133 6.62 16.82 6.56
N ILE A 134 6.43 18.06 6.12
CA ILE A 134 6.64 18.45 4.73
C ILE A 134 8.16 18.49 4.49
N LEU A 135 8.63 17.81 3.45
CA LEU A 135 10.03 17.86 3.06
C LEU A 135 10.19 18.75 1.83
N ASN A 136 11.43 19.12 1.52
CA ASN A 136 11.71 19.78 0.25
C ASN A 136 11.34 18.85 -0.91
N PRO A 137 10.90 19.41 -2.05
CA PRO A 137 10.69 18.63 -3.26
C PRO A 137 11.96 17.86 -3.64
N ILE A 138 11.79 16.65 -4.16
CA ILE A 138 12.92 15.81 -4.60
C ILE A 138 13.10 15.91 -6.12
N SER A 139 14.31 15.62 -6.59
CA SER A 139 14.57 15.48 -8.02
C SER A 139 13.80 14.29 -8.62
N PRO A 140 13.27 14.39 -9.86
CA PRO A 140 12.74 13.24 -10.61
C PRO A 140 13.68 12.04 -10.62
N GLU A 141 15.01 12.24 -10.59
CA GLU A 141 16.00 11.17 -10.54
C GLU A 141 15.93 10.27 -9.30
N ARG A 142 15.19 10.69 -8.26
CA ARG A 142 14.96 9.91 -7.05
C ARG A 142 13.68 9.10 -7.08
N VAL A 143 13.00 9.08 -8.22
CA VAL A 143 11.81 8.28 -8.46
C VAL A 143 12.20 7.03 -9.25
N TYR A 144 11.86 5.86 -8.72
CA TYR A 144 11.87 4.59 -9.42
C TYR A 144 10.43 4.17 -9.64
N ALA A 145 10.09 3.78 -10.86
CA ALA A 145 8.71 3.50 -11.21
C ALA A 145 8.54 2.11 -11.82
N PHE A 146 7.48 1.44 -11.41
CA PHE A 146 7.15 0.10 -11.86
C PHE A 146 5.67 -0.01 -12.17
N ARG A 147 5.33 -0.62 -13.31
CA ARG A 147 3.96 -0.92 -13.70
C ARG A 147 3.69 -2.40 -13.49
N LEU A 148 2.67 -2.73 -12.72
CA LEU A 148 2.19 -4.10 -12.64
C LEU A 148 1.22 -4.35 -13.81
N GLN A 149 1.52 -5.35 -14.65
CA GLN A 149 0.63 -5.81 -15.72
C GLN A 149 0.06 -7.18 -15.38
N GLY A 150 -1.26 -7.29 -15.47
CA GLY A 150 -2.00 -8.45 -15.02
C GLY A 150 -1.72 -8.71 -13.54
N LYS A 151 -1.45 -9.98 -13.23
CA LYS A 151 -1.15 -10.37 -11.85
C LYS A 151 0.33 -10.12 -11.55
N ASP A 152 1.27 -10.83 -12.18
CA ASP A 152 2.62 -11.04 -11.63
C ASP A 152 3.76 -10.42 -12.45
N ASN A 153 3.43 -9.59 -13.45
CA ASN A 153 4.43 -9.02 -14.34
C ASN A 153 4.73 -7.57 -13.98
N LEU A 154 5.80 -7.34 -13.22
CA LEU A 154 6.27 -6.01 -12.86
C LEU A 154 7.26 -5.48 -13.91
N ILE A 155 6.91 -4.38 -14.56
CA ILE A 155 7.70 -3.75 -15.63
C ILE A 155 8.32 -2.46 -15.10
N ASN A 156 9.63 -2.28 -15.28
CA ASN A 156 10.28 -1.02 -14.98
C ASN A 156 9.87 0.05 -16.00
N ILE A 157 9.25 1.13 -15.51
CA ILE A 157 8.81 2.30 -16.30
C ILE A 157 9.47 3.59 -15.78
N THR A 158 10.62 3.46 -15.10
CA THR A 158 11.31 4.55 -14.42
C THR A 158 11.64 5.71 -15.37
N ASP A 159 12.21 5.43 -16.53
CA ASP A 159 12.65 6.47 -17.47
C ASP A 159 11.46 7.28 -18.02
N ASP A 160 10.38 6.59 -18.41
CA ASP A 160 9.14 7.23 -18.88
C ASP A 160 8.52 8.15 -17.82
N VAL A 161 8.49 7.69 -16.57
CA VAL A 161 7.93 8.46 -15.44
C VAL A 161 8.82 9.65 -15.12
N ARG A 162 10.14 9.48 -15.11
CA ARG A 162 11.08 10.58 -14.89
C ARG A 162 10.96 11.65 -15.97
N GLU A 163 10.86 11.25 -17.24
CA GLU A 163 10.65 12.21 -18.34
C GLU A 163 9.36 13.01 -18.15
N ARG A 164 8.26 12.34 -17.78
CA ARG A 164 6.98 13.00 -17.49
C ARG A 164 7.08 13.99 -16.33
N LEU A 165 7.77 13.62 -15.26
CA LEU A 165 7.97 14.49 -14.09
C LEU A 165 8.88 15.68 -14.44
N THR A 166 9.93 15.48 -15.23
CA THR A 166 10.82 16.56 -15.68
C THR A 166 10.05 17.58 -16.51
N LYS A 167 9.22 17.14 -17.47
CA LYS A 167 8.35 18.04 -18.26
C LYS A 167 7.34 18.82 -17.43
N LEU A 168 6.97 18.32 -16.25
CA LEU A 168 6.04 19.00 -15.35
C LEU A 168 6.72 20.15 -14.58
N LEU A 169 8.06 20.12 -14.47
CA LEU A 169 8.87 21.12 -13.78
C LEU A 169 9.43 22.21 -14.72
N GLU A 170 9.27 22.05 -16.03
CA GLU A 170 9.60 23.04 -17.08
C GLU A 170 8.51 24.11 -17.22
#